data_AF-A0A445AC96-F1
#
_entry.id   AF-A0A445AC96-F1
#
_cell.length_a   1.000
_cell.length_b   1.000
_cell.length_c   1.000
_cell.angle_alpha   90.00
_cell.angle_beta   90.00
_cell.angle_gamma   90.00
#
_symmetry.space_group_name_H-M   'P 1'
#
loop_
_entity.id
_entity.type
_entity.pdbx_description
1 polymer ?
#
loop_
_entity_poly.entity_id
_entity_poly.type
_entity_poly.pdbx_seq_one_letter_code
_entity_poly.pdbx_strand_id
1 'polypeptide(L)'
;MKRYKGRLKARDCEDGLVEREEIGSVVKRLIEGKEGKKLRYRMKELKEAAIEVVGENGSSTKQIEELALKWKKFAPGYPSSRQ
;
A
#
# COMPACT_ATOMS: atom_id res chain seq x y z
N MET A 1 14.49 -0.02 13.34
CA MET A 1 13.42 0.43 12.42
C MET A 1 12.24 0.94 13.21
N LYS A 2 11.69 2.11 12.86
CA LYS A 2 10.45 2.64 13.49
C LYS A 2 9.24 1.97 12.83
N ARG A 3 8.26 1.48 13.61
CA ARG A 3 7.02 0.90 13.06
C ARG A 3 6.19 1.97 12.36
N TYR A 4 5.81 1.72 11.10
CA TYR A 4 4.91 2.60 10.37
C TYR A 4 3.49 2.48 10.93
N LYS A 5 2.90 3.60 11.38
CA LYS A 5 1.56 3.62 11.99
C LYS A 5 0.54 4.12 10.96
N GLY A 6 -0.09 3.15 10.30
CA GLY A 6 -1.02 3.33 9.17
C GLY A 6 -2.47 2.95 9.44
N ARG A 7 -2.86 2.69 10.70
CA ARG A 7 -4.25 2.39 11.04
C ARG A 7 -4.61 2.82 12.45
N LEU A 8 -5.90 3.06 12.67
CA LEU A 8 -6.51 3.07 14.00
C LEU A 8 -7.20 1.73 14.20
N LYS A 9 -6.94 1.08 15.33
CA LYS A 9 -7.59 -0.19 15.70
C LYS A 9 -8.53 0.08 16.86
N ALA A 10 -9.73 -0.48 16.79
CA ALA A 10 -10.62 -0.60 17.94
C ALA A 10 -10.02 -1.54 18.98
N ARG A 11 -10.43 -1.33 20.24
CA ARG A 11 -10.19 -2.29 21.31
C ARG A 11 -11.16 -3.45 21.17
N ASP A 12 -10.64 -4.66 21.32
CA ASP A 12 -11.45 -5.88 21.35
C ASP A 12 -11.92 -6.06 22.81
N CYS A 13 -13.17 -6.49 23.03
CA CYS A 13 -13.63 -6.95 24.34
C CYS A 13 -13.24 -8.42 24.57
N GLU A 14 -13.41 -8.91 25.79
CA GLU A 14 -13.00 -10.26 26.20
C GLU A 14 -13.63 -11.37 25.34
N ASP A 15 -14.84 -11.13 24.82
CA ASP A 15 -15.58 -12.08 23.98
C ASP A 15 -15.16 -12.02 22.49
N GLY A 16 -14.14 -11.22 22.16
CA GLY A 16 -13.71 -10.97 20.77
C GLY A 16 -14.65 -10.06 19.97
N LEU A 17 -15.67 -9.50 20.60
CA LEU A 17 -16.60 -8.53 20.02
C LEU A 17 -16.16 -7.09 20.33
N VAL A 18 -16.54 -6.15 19.47
CA VAL A 18 -16.28 -4.72 19.67
C VAL A 18 -17.58 -4.02 20.01
N GLU A 19 -17.61 -3.33 21.15
CA GLU A 19 -18.77 -2.55 21.58
C GLU A 19 -19.06 -1.38 20.64
N ARG A 20 -20.35 -1.03 20.48
CA ARG A 20 -20.78 0.05 19.59
C ARG A 20 -20.17 1.40 19.98
N GLU A 21 -19.95 1.63 21.28
CA GLU A 21 -19.33 2.83 21.82
C GLU A 21 -17.87 2.95 21.34
N GLU A 22 -17.13 1.85 21.35
CA GLU A 22 -15.75 1.82 20.83
C GLU A 22 -15.72 2.01 19.32
N ILE A 23 -16.66 1.42 18.58
CA ILE A 23 -16.80 1.67 17.13
C ILE A 23 -17.01 3.15 16.87
N GLY A 24 -17.97 3.78 17.55
CA GLY A 24 -18.24 5.22 17.43
C GLY A 24 -17.03 6.09 17.78
N SER A 25 -16.31 5.73 18.84
CA SER A 25 -15.07 6.40 19.26
C SER A 25 -13.98 6.34 18.19
N VAL A 26 -13.71 5.16 17.62
CA VAL A 26 -12.70 5.00 16.56
C VAL A 26 -13.09 5.76 15.30
N VAL A 27 -14.36 5.67 14.88
CA VAL A 27 -14.88 6.40 13.71
C VAL A 27 -14.70 7.91 13.91
N LYS A 28 -15.08 8.45 15.07
CA LYS A 28 -14.88 9.87 15.38
C LYS A 28 -13.41 10.27 15.37
N ARG A 29 -12.52 9.48 15.97
CA ARG A 29 -11.07 9.74 15.96
C ARG A 29 -10.45 9.68 14.56
N LEU A 30 -10.99 8.82 13.69
CA LEU A 30 -10.54 8.67 12.31
C LEU A 30 -11.01 9.84 11.42
N ILE A 31 -12.27 10.26 11.55
CA ILE A 31 -12.88 11.25 10.65
C ILE A 31 -12.59 12.69 11.13
N GLU A 32 -12.76 12.95 12.42
CA GLU A 32 -12.68 14.30 13.00
C GLU A 32 -11.41 14.52 13.82
N GLY A 33 -10.82 13.43 14.34
CA GLY A 33 -9.69 13.49 15.26
C GLY A 33 -8.37 13.91 14.62
N LYS A 34 -7.50 14.54 15.44
CA LYS A 34 -6.11 14.86 15.06
C LYS A 34 -5.32 13.61 14.65
N GLU A 35 -5.61 12.46 15.25
CA GLU A 35 -5.01 11.18 14.90
C GLU A 35 -5.37 10.76 13.47
N GLY A 36 -6.65 10.79 13.12
CA GLY A 36 -7.16 10.51 11.78
C GLY A 36 -6.58 11.44 10.71
N LYS A 37 -6.46 12.74 11.03
CA LYS A 37 -5.84 13.72 10.11
C LYS A 37 -4.38 13.38 9.81
N LYS A 38 -3.58 13.07 10.84
CA LYS A 38 -2.18 12.62 10.67
C LYS A 38 -2.10 11.33 9.87
N LEU A 39 -3.00 10.39 10.13
CA LEU A 39 -3.06 9.13 9.41
C LEU A 39 -3.37 9.34 7.91
N ARG A 40 -4.32 10.22 7.59
CA ARG A 40 -4.68 10.56 6.22
C ARG A 40 -3.52 11.15 5.44
N TYR A 41 -2.74 12.07 6.03
CA TYR A 41 -1.56 12.63 5.37
C TYR A 41 -0.52 11.56 5.02
N ARG A 42 -0.20 10.71 6.00
CA ARG A 42 0.70 9.57 5.81
C ARG A 42 0.23 8.61 4.71
N MET A 43 -1.07 8.32 4.65
CA MET A 43 -1.63 7.48 3.59
C MET A 43 -1.65 8.16 2.23
N LYS A 44 -1.73 9.48 2.18
CA LYS A 44 -1.59 10.25 0.95
C LYS A 44 -0.16 10.15 0.40
N GLU A 45 0.85 10.33 1.26
CA GLU A 45 2.26 10.17 0.89
C GLU A 45 2.54 8.75 0.35
N LEU A 46 2.02 7.71 1.04
CA LEU A 46 2.15 6.34 0.54
C LEU A 46 1.43 6.11 -0.78
N LYS A 47 0.24 6.70 -0.96
CA LYS A 47 -0.50 6.61 -2.22
C LYS A 47 0.31 7.22 -3.36
N GLU A 48 0.89 8.40 -3.15
CA GLU A 48 1.70 9.10 -4.15
C GLU A 48 2.97 8.30 -4.48
N ALA A 49 3.68 7.81 -3.45
CA ALA A 49 4.86 6.96 -3.64
C ALA A 49 4.52 5.66 -4.39
N ALA A 50 3.37 5.03 -4.09
CA ALA A 50 2.92 3.82 -4.79
C ALA A 50 2.63 4.09 -6.27
N ILE A 51 1.98 5.22 -6.59
CA ILE A 51 1.73 5.64 -7.98
C ILE A 51 3.06 5.87 -8.71
N GLU A 52 4.03 6.52 -8.07
CA GLU A 52 5.35 6.79 -8.67
C GLU A 52 6.10 5.50 -9.01
N VAL A 53 6.22 4.56 -8.07
CA VAL A 53 7.03 3.35 -8.27
C VAL A 53 6.41 2.35 -9.24
N VAL A 54 5.08 2.39 -9.44
CA VAL A 54 4.35 1.54 -10.40
C VAL A 54 4.10 2.24 -11.75
N GLY A 55 4.38 3.53 -11.86
CA GLY A 55 4.28 4.25 -13.13
C GLY A 55 5.19 3.67 -14.23
N GLU A 56 5.01 4.12 -15.47
CA GLU A 56 5.74 3.62 -16.65
C GLU A 56 7.27 3.62 -16.45
N ASN A 57 7.81 4.66 -15.79
CA ASN A 57 9.24 4.77 -15.48
C ASN A 57 9.58 4.49 -14.00
N GLY A 58 8.62 3.93 -13.26
CA GLY A 58 8.71 3.63 -11.85
C GLY A 58 9.69 2.50 -11.55
N SER A 59 10.26 2.52 -10.34
CA SER A 59 11.28 1.55 -9.94
C SER A 59 10.77 0.11 -9.93
N SER A 60 9.52 -0.12 -9.52
CA SER A 60 8.94 -1.47 -9.51
C SER A 60 8.70 -1.98 -10.92
N THR A 61 8.21 -1.12 -11.82
CA THR A 61 8.01 -1.43 -13.24
C THR A 61 9.34 -1.81 -13.89
N LYS A 62 10.39 -0.98 -13.71
CA LYS A 62 11.73 -1.26 -14.23
C LYS A 62 12.31 -2.59 -13.73
N GLN A 63 12.14 -2.90 -12.44
CA GLN A 63 12.59 -4.18 -11.89
C GLN A 63 11.87 -5.38 -12.52
N ILE A 64 10.56 -5.26 -12.78
CA ILE A 64 9.78 -6.29 -13.47
C ILE A 64 10.21 -6.42 -14.94
N GLU A 65 10.44 -5.30 -15.63
CA GLU A 65 10.97 -5.28 -17.00
C GLU A 65 12.33 -5.97 -17.09
N GLU A 66 13.25 -5.65 -16.19
CA GLU A 66 14.57 -6.30 -16.11
C GLU A 66 14.45 -7.81 -15.90
N LEU A 67 13.54 -8.25 -15.04
CA LEU A 67 13.26 -9.66 -14.81
C LEU A 67 12.71 -10.35 -16.06
N ALA A 68 11.73 -9.72 -16.73
CA ALA A 68 11.15 -10.24 -17.97
C ALA A 68 12.20 -10.34 -19.10
N LEU A 69 13.09 -9.35 -19.20
CA LEU A 69 14.22 -9.38 -20.15
C LEU A 69 15.19 -10.51 -19.85
N LYS A 70 15.49 -10.79 -18.57
CA LYS A 70 16.30 -11.95 -18.18
C LYS A 70 15.62 -13.24 -18.63
N TRP A 71 14.33 -13.42 -18.35
CA TRP A 71 13.60 -14.62 -18.77
C TRP A 71 13.54 -14.79 -20.30
N LYS A 72 13.34 -13.71 -21.05
CA LYS A 72 13.35 -13.76 -22.52
C LYS A 72 14.68 -14.25 -23.08
N LYS A 73 15.81 -13.90 -22.45
CA LYS A 73 17.14 -14.40 -22.84
C LYS A 73 17.32 -15.90 -22.59
N PHE A 74 16.62 -16.46 -21.59
CA PHE A 74 16.68 -17.87 -21.24
C PHE A 74 15.62 -18.74 -21.95
N ALA A 75 14.71 -18.14 -22.72
CA ALA A 75 13.74 -18.88 -23.54
C ALA A 75 14.31 -19.07 -24.97
N PRO A 76 14.92 -20.23 -25.29
CA PRO A 76 15.33 -20.51 -26.66
C PRO A 76 14.06 -20.66 -27.53
N GLY A 77 13.90 -19.77 -28.52
CA GLY A 77 13.01 -20.02 -29.66
C GLY A 77 11.70 -19.23 -29.75
N TYR A 78 11.72 -17.89 -29.60
CA TYR A 78 10.67 -17.08 -30.23
C TYR A 78 11.28 -15.91 -31.02
N PRO A 79 11.14 -15.88 -32.36
CA PRO A 79 11.66 -14.80 -33.18
C PRO A 79 10.88 -13.52 -32.86
N SER A 80 11.61 -12.48 -32.48
CA SER A 80 11.07 -11.15 -32.23
C SER A 80 10.75 -10.47 -33.56
N SER A 81 9.64 -10.80 -34.19
CA SER A 81 9.10 -10.04 -35.31
C SER A 81 8.24 -8.89 -34.78
N ARG A 82 8.87 -7.71 -34.65
CA ARG A 82 8.21 -6.41 -34.87
C ARG A 82 9.18 -5.56 -35.68
N GLN A 83 8.95 -5.55 -36.99
CA GLN A 83 9.07 -4.33 -37.80
C GLN A 83 7.93 -3.39 -37.40
#